data_AF-A0A7Y2SN57-F1
#
_entry.id   AF-A0A7Y2SN57-F1
#
_cell.length_a   1.000
_cell.length_b   1.000
_cell.length_c   1.000
_cell.angle_alpha   90.00
_cell.angle_beta   90.00
_cell.angle_gamma   90.00
#
_symmetry.space_group_name_H-M   'P 1'
#
loop_
_entity.id
_entity.type
_entity.pdbx_description
1 polymer ?
#
loop_
_entity_poly.entity_id
_entity_poly.type
_entity_poly.pdbx_seq_one_letter_code
_entity_poly.pdbx_strand_id
1 'polypeptide(L)'
;MSEAPSPYEQLRTAILDLFYDAVSRYPPPRAPGPEPAGDPPYRLGDYLVYQGYLSSRELAAAISDAQGYGGSKPVPLGFALVRRYRVPAAVLAVTLLMQTLDRLEQTPNLPPQFLGEQLLREASISPAQLAVVLEEQASDYQHSGWSRIGDLIANHGWLNAEELTRTVQSMRQG
;
A
#
# COMPACT_ATOMS: atom_id res chain seq x y z
N MET A 1 -17.62 32.07 -1.81
CA MET A 1 -16.58 31.79 -0.80
C MET A 1 -16.39 30.29 -0.83
N SER A 2 -15.27 29.79 -1.37
CA SER A 2 -15.00 28.34 -1.33
C SER A 2 -14.43 27.99 0.04
N GLU A 3 -15.07 27.09 0.78
CA GLU A 3 -14.47 26.48 1.97
C GLU A 3 -13.17 25.76 1.57
N ALA A 4 -12.15 25.85 2.42
CA ALA A 4 -10.94 25.08 2.23
C ALA A 4 -11.27 23.59 2.39
N PRO A 5 -10.74 22.71 1.52
CA PRO A 5 -11.00 21.28 1.60
C PRO A 5 -10.53 20.73 2.95
N SER A 6 -11.33 19.84 3.52
CA SER A 6 -10.99 19.16 4.78
C SER A 6 -9.65 18.41 4.65
N PRO A 7 -8.92 18.17 5.74
CA PRO A 7 -7.69 17.35 5.70
C PRO A 7 -7.92 15.97 5.07
N TYR A 8 -9.12 15.43 5.25
CA TYR A 8 -9.54 14.17 4.66
C TYR A 8 -9.67 14.25 3.12
N GLU A 9 -10.33 15.29 2.60
CA GLU A 9 -10.44 15.51 1.15
C GLU A 9 -9.08 15.75 0.50
N GLN A 10 -8.16 16.43 1.21
CA GLN A 10 -6.79 16.61 0.75
C GLN A 10 -6.04 15.29 0.66
N LEU A 11 -6.15 14.43 1.69
CA LEU A 11 -5.57 13.09 1.70
C LEU A 11 -6.10 12.25 0.54
N ARG A 12 -7.43 12.22 0.38
CA ARG A 12 -8.11 11.53 -0.72
C ARG A 12 -7.61 11.98 -2.08
N THR A 13 -7.56 13.30 -2.30
CA THR A 13 -7.11 13.88 -3.57
C THR A 13 -5.66 13.48 -3.86
N ALA A 14 -4.77 13.61 -2.88
CA ALA A 14 -3.37 13.25 -3.05
C ALA A 14 -3.16 11.75 -3.37
N ILE A 15 -3.93 10.85 -2.74
CA ILE A 15 -3.85 9.41 -3.02
C ILE A 15 -4.39 9.10 -4.44
N LEU A 16 -5.49 9.73 -4.84
CA LEU A 16 -6.05 9.54 -6.18
C LEU A 16 -5.12 10.08 -7.28
N ASP A 17 -4.48 11.22 -7.06
CA ASP A 17 -3.51 11.77 -8.02
C ASP A 17 -2.32 10.84 -8.22
N LEU A 18 -1.79 10.26 -7.13
CA LEU A 18 -0.74 9.24 -7.19
C LEU A 18 -1.21 7.98 -7.93
N PHE A 19 -2.45 7.55 -7.69
CA PHE A 19 -3.02 6.41 -8.38
C PHE A 19 -3.11 6.66 -9.90
N TYR A 20 -3.65 7.81 -10.32
CA TYR A 20 -3.75 8.15 -11.74
C TYR A 20 -2.39 8.29 -12.41
N ASP A 21 -1.40 8.89 -11.73
CA ASP A 21 -0.02 8.96 -12.24
C ASP A 21 0.58 7.55 -12.41
N ALA A 22 0.44 6.68 -11.41
CA ALA A 22 0.96 5.32 -11.47
C ALA A 22 0.32 4.49 -12.59
N VAL A 23 -1.01 4.56 -12.75
CA VAL A 23 -1.74 3.85 -13.81
C VAL A 23 -1.40 4.41 -15.19
N SER A 24 -1.24 5.73 -15.31
CA SER A 24 -0.81 6.37 -16.55
C SER A 24 0.59 5.91 -16.97
N ARG A 25 1.52 5.84 -16.02
CA ARG A 25 2.90 5.37 -16.25
C ARG A 25 2.99 3.88 -16.52
N TYR A 26 2.13 3.10 -15.88
CA TYR A 26 2.11 1.64 -15.96
C TYR A 26 0.69 1.15 -16.26
N PRO A 27 0.20 1.28 -17.50
CA PRO A 27 -1.16 0.90 -17.84
C PRO A 27 -1.40 -0.60 -17.57
N PRO A 28 -2.61 -1.00 -17.11
CA PRO A 28 -2.89 -2.40 -16.83
C PRO A 28 -2.76 -3.24 -18.11
N PRO A 29 -2.15 -4.43 -18.02
CA PRO A 29 -1.88 -5.27 -19.19
C PRO A 29 -3.14 -5.94 -19.76
N ARG A 30 -4.29 -5.84 -19.08
CA ARG A 30 -5.54 -6.46 -19.46
C ARG A 30 -6.72 -5.56 -19.08
N ALA A 31 -7.90 -5.90 -19.59
CA ALA A 31 -9.13 -5.23 -19.19
C ALA A 31 -9.39 -5.36 -17.67
N PRO A 32 -10.03 -4.35 -17.05
CA PRO A 32 -10.50 -4.41 -15.68
C PRO A 32 -11.26 -5.71 -15.38
N GLY A 33 -11.01 -6.27 -14.20
CA GLY A 33 -11.75 -7.42 -13.68
C GLY A 33 -13.17 -7.03 -13.23
N PRO A 34 -13.97 -8.00 -12.78
CA PRO A 34 -15.25 -7.70 -12.16
C PRO A 34 -15.06 -6.85 -10.91
N GLU A 35 -16.05 -6.00 -10.62
CA GLU A 35 -16.10 -5.26 -9.36
C GLU A 35 -16.10 -6.23 -8.17
N PRO A 36 -15.29 -5.98 -7.13
CA PRO A 36 -15.27 -6.85 -5.95
C PRO A 36 -16.64 -6.90 -5.26
N ALA A 37 -16.97 -8.06 -4.70
CA ALA A 37 -18.23 -8.23 -3.98
C ALA A 37 -18.18 -7.56 -2.60
N GLY A 38 -19.21 -6.79 -2.27
CA GLY A 38 -19.37 -6.12 -0.98
C GLY A 38 -18.92 -4.67 -0.98
N ASP A 39 -18.98 -4.04 0.18
CA ASP A 39 -18.51 -2.66 0.37
C ASP A 39 -17.00 -2.64 0.67
N PRO A 40 -16.28 -1.58 0.27
CA PRO A 40 -14.89 -1.37 0.66
C PRO A 40 -14.69 -1.37 2.20
N PRO A 41 -13.44 -1.53 2.69
CA PRO A 41 -12.21 -1.75 1.95
C PRO A 41 -12.06 -3.20 1.43
N TYR A 42 -11.61 -3.35 0.20
CA TYR A 42 -11.35 -4.66 -0.39
C TYR A 42 -10.00 -5.23 0.05
N ARG A 43 -9.72 -6.50 -0.26
CA ARG A 43 -8.37 -7.03 -0.09
C ARG A 43 -7.49 -6.51 -1.21
N LEU A 44 -6.19 -6.36 -0.94
CA LEU A 44 -5.19 -5.91 -1.94
C LEU A 44 -5.33 -6.64 -3.29
N GLY A 45 -5.52 -7.96 -3.25
CA GLY A 45 -5.68 -8.76 -4.45
C GLY A 45 -6.90 -8.39 -5.29
N ASP A 46 -8.00 -8.01 -4.64
CA ASP A 46 -9.26 -7.67 -5.31
C ASP A 46 -9.11 -6.35 -6.07
N TYR A 47 -8.46 -5.34 -5.48
CA TYR A 47 -8.13 -4.11 -6.20
C TYR A 47 -7.28 -4.39 -7.44
N LEU A 48 -6.22 -5.21 -7.31
CA LEU A 48 -5.32 -5.51 -8.43
C LEU A 48 -6.02 -6.30 -9.54
N VAL A 49 -7.01 -7.12 -9.20
CA VAL A 49 -7.86 -7.80 -10.19
C VAL A 49 -8.80 -6.80 -10.85
N TYR A 50 -9.52 -6.01 -10.06
CA TYR A 50 -10.44 -4.99 -10.56
C TYR A 50 -9.75 -4.00 -11.50
N GLN A 51 -8.53 -3.58 -11.16
CA GLN A 51 -7.71 -2.65 -11.96
C GLN A 51 -7.08 -3.30 -13.20
N GLY A 52 -7.14 -4.62 -13.37
CA GLY A 52 -6.57 -5.33 -14.53
C GLY A 52 -5.07 -5.65 -14.42
N TYR A 53 -4.45 -5.48 -13.25
CA TYR A 53 -3.05 -5.91 -13.05
C TYR A 53 -2.94 -7.42 -12.86
N LEU A 54 -3.96 -8.05 -12.27
CA LEU A 54 -4.03 -9.49 -12.08
C LEU A 54 -5.32 -10.06 -12.68
N SER A 55 -5.28 -11.33 -13.07
CA SER A 55 -6.48 -12.17 -13.15
C SER A 55 -6.73 -12.87 -11.81
N SER A 56 -7.95 -13.34 -11.58
CA SER A 56 -8.28 -14.16 -10.40
C SER A 56 -7.39 -15.40 -10.28
N ARG A 57 -6.99 -15.98 -11.42
CA ARG A 57 -6.08 -17.15 -11.46
C ARG A 57 -4.67 -16.79 -10.99
N GLU A 58 -4.13 -15.67 -11.45
CA GLU A 58 -2.81 -15.21 -11.00
C GLU A 58 -2.83 -14.82 -9.53
N LEU A 59 -3.91 -14.18 -9.05
CA LEU A 59 -4.05 -13.86 -7.64
C LEU A 59 -4.04 -15.14 -6.77
N ALA A 60 -4.82 -16.16 -7.15
CA ALA A 60 -4.83 -17.44 -6.44
C ALA A 60 -3.44 -18.09 -6.42
N ALA A 61 -2.73 -18.07 -7.55
CA ALA A 61 -1.36 -18.57 -7.63
C ALA A 61 -0.41 -17.75 -6.74
N ALA A 62 -0.54 -16.42 -6.72
CA ALA A 62 0.31 -15.53 -5.92
C ALA A 62 0.14 -15.77 -4.41
N ILE A 63 -1.09 -16.01 -3.97
CA ILE A 63 -1.40 -16.39 -2.59
C ILE A 63 -0.76 -17.73 -2.26
N SER A 64 -0.88 -18.72 -3.16
CA SER A 64 -0.26 -20.04 -2.99
C SER A 64 1.27 -19.95 -2.85
N ASP A 65 1.89 -19.14 -3.71
CA ASP A 65 3.33 -18.90 -3.70
C ASP A 65 3.79 -18.21 -2.40
N ALA A 66 3.05 -17.19 -1.96
CA ALA A 66 3.33 -16.46 -0.72
C ALA A 66 3.24 -17.38 0.52
N GLN A 67 2.34 -18.37 0.50
CA GLN A 67 2.17 -19.35 1.57
C GLN A 67 3.23 -20.46 1.57
N GLY A 68 4.07 -20.56 0.54
CA GLY A 68 5.14 -21.57 0.47
C GLY A 68 4.66 -22.98 0.13
N TYR A 69 3.51 -23.13 -0.54
CA TYR A 69 3.06 -24.46 -0.97
C TYR A 69 4.08 -25.08 -1.95
N GLY A 70 4.35 -26.38 -1.77
CA GLY A 70 5.33 -27.11 -2.58
C GLY A 70 6.75 -27.11 -2.01
N GLY A 71 6.95 -26.75 -0.74
CA GLY A 71 8.23 -26.83 -0.04
C GLY A 71 9.10 -25.59 -0.13
N SER A 72 8.60 -24.50 -0.72
CA SER A 72 9.26 -23.20 -0.69
C SER A 72 9.04 -22.48 0.65
N LYS A 73 10.00 -21.65 1.04
CA LYS A 73 9.83 -20.77 2.21
C LYS A 73 8.70 -19.76 1.92
N PRO A 74 7.78 -19.52 2.86
CA PRO A 74 6.79 -18.45 2.73
C PRO A 74 7.46 -17.09 2.51
N VAL A 75 6.85 -16.26 1.67
CA VAL A 75 7.30 -14.90 1.36
C VAL A 75 6.14 -13.91 1.46
N PRO A 76 6.39 -12.62 1.70
CA PRO A 76 5.34 -11.61 1.68
C PRO A 76 4.59 -11.59 0.33
N LEU A 77 3.25 -11.48 0.36
CA LEU A 77 2.44 -11.48 -0.86
C LEU A 77 2.85 -10.35 -1.81
N GLY A 78 3.05 -9.13 -1.31
CA GLY A 78 3.50 -7.99 -2.12
C GLY A 78 4.78 -8.28 -2.89
N PHE A 79 5.72 -9.02 -2.28
CA PHE A 79 6.93 -9.44 -2.96
C PHE A 79 6.66 -10.45 -4.09
N ALA A 80 5.82 -11.46 -3.83
CA ALA A 80 5.45 -12.43 -4.86
C ALA A 80 4.80 -11.72 -6.07
N LEU A 81 3.91 -10.76 -5.81
CA LEU A 81 3.21 -9.96 -6.82
C LEU A 81 4.18 -9.20 -7.73
N VAL A 82 5.16 -8.49 -7.15
CA VAL A 82 6.15 -7.75 -7.95
C VAL A 82 7.08 -8.69 -8.72
N ARG A 83 7.63 -9.70 -8.04
CA ARG A 83 8.71 -10.51 -8.64
C ARG A 83 8.22 -11.55 -9.64
N ARG A 84 7.10 -12.23 -9.35
CA ARG A 84 6.61 -13.35 -10.19
C ARG A 84 5.48 -12.92 -11.10
N TYR A 85 4.57 -12.08 -10.60
CA TYR A 85 3.37 -11.65 -11.33
C TYR A 85 3.54 -10.31 -12.03
N ARG A 86 4.73 -9.71 -11.94
CA ARG A 86 5.13 -8.47 -12.64
C ARG A 86 4.19 -7.29 -12.37
N VAL A 87 3.57 -7.25 -11.19
CA VAL A 87 2.87 -6.06 -10.74
C VAL A 87 3.92 -4.96 -10.49
N PRO A 88 3.83 -3.78 -11.12
CA PRO A 88 4.78 -2.71 -10.86
C PRO A 88 4.78 -2.31 -9.38
N ALA A 89 5.96 -2.08 -8.79
CA ALA A 89 6.07 -1.71 -7.38
C ALA A 89 5.32 -0.41 -7.05
N ALA A 90 5.40 0.59 -7.94
CA ALA A 90 4.62 1.83 -7.84
C ALA A 90 3.10 1.57 -7.80
N VAL A 91 2.59 0.66 -8.65
CA VAL A 91 1.17 0.27 -8.67
C VAL A 91 0.79 -0.39 -7.36
N LEU A 92 1.60 -1.33 -6.87
CA LEU A 92 1.37 -1.98 -5.59
C LEU A 92 1.33 -0.98 -4.43
N ALA A 93 2.23 0.00 -4.41
CA ALA A 93 2.28 1.04 -3.39
C ALA A 93 1.02 1.90 -3.38
N VAL A 94 0.57 2.41 -4.55
CA VAL A 94 -0.66 3.22 -4.61
C VAL A 94 -1.91 2.41 -4.33
N THR A 95 -1.95 1.12 -4.69
CA THR A 95 -3.10 0.26 -4.34
C THR A 95 -3.20 0.01 -2.83
N LEU A 96 -2.07 -0.08 -2.12
CA LEU A 96 -2.07 -0.11 -0.65
C LEU A 96 -2.58 1.20 -0.05
N LEU A 97 -2.21 2.35 -0.63
CA LEU A 97 -2.73 3.66 -0.20
C LEU A 97 -4.24 3.78 -0.44
N MET A 98 -4.76 3.30 -1.58
CA MET A 98 -6.19 3.22 -1.85
C MET A 98 -6.91 2.35 -0.82
N GLN A 99 -6.36 1.18 -0.48
CA GLN A 99 -6.92 0.32 0.56
C GLN A 99 -6.94 1.03 1.94
N THR A 100 -5.90 1.78 2.28
CA THR A 100 -5.85 2.60 3.51
C THR A 100 -6.93 3.68 3.49
N LEU A 101 -7.08 4.39 2.37
CA LEU A 101 -8.10 5.41 2.20
C LEU A 101 -9.51 4.85 2.42
N ASP A 102 -9.87 3.76 1.73
CA ASP A 102 -11.18 3.12 1.86
C ASP A 102 -11.45 2.64 3.29
N ARG A 103 -10.41 2.17 4.00
CA ARG A 103 -10.51 1.76 5.40
C ARG A 103 -10.79 2.96 6.32
N LEU A 104 -10.13 4.09 6.08
CA LEU A 104 -10.36 5.33 6.84
C LEU A 104 -11.77 5.88 6.60
N GLU A 105 -12.32 5.76 5.38
CA GLU A 105 -13.70 6.16 5.05
C GLU A 105 -14.74 5.33 5.80
N GLN A 106 -14.59 4.00 5.69
CA GLN A 106 -15.62 3.06 6.14
C GLN A 106 -15.53 2.81 7.65
N THR A 107 -14.33 2.93 8.22
CA THR A 107 -14.06 2.57 9.62
C THR A 107 -13.12 3.56 10.32
N PRO A 108 -13.49 4.85 10.43
CA PRO A 108 -12.60 5.91 10.93
C PRO A 108 -12.13 5.72 12.39
N ASN A 109 -12.90 4.96 13.17
CA ASN A 109 -12.59 4.68 14.58
C ASN A 109 -11.70 3.46 14.79
N LEU A 110 -11.39 2.68 13.75
CA LEU A 110 -10.49 1.53 13.91
C LEU A 110 -9.05 2.00 14.12
N PRO A 111 -8.29 1.32 15.00
CA PRO A 111 -6.88 1.60 15.14
C PRO A 111 -6.12 1.30 13.83
N PRO A 112 -5.01 2.01 13.55
CA PRO A 112 -4.13 1.74 12.42
C PRO A 112 -3.59 0.31 12.49
N GLN A 113 -3.55 -0.40 11.37
CA GLN A 113 -2.95 -1.74 11.34
C GLN A 113 -1.44 -1.68 11.11
N PHE A 114 -0.97 -0.64 10.42
CA PHE A 114 0.41 -0.51 9.98
C PHE A 114 0.98 0.86 10.34
N LEU A 115 2.29 0.92 10.54
CA LEU A 115 2.99 2.17 10.88
C LEU A 115 2.72 3.27 9.85
N GLY A 116 2.80 2.97 8.55
CA GLY A 116 2.56 3.95 7.49
C GLY A 116 1.17 4.58 7.56
N GLU A 117 0.15 3.80 7.93
CA GLU A 117 -1.20 4.30 8.08
C GLU A 117 -1.33 5.26 9.28
N GLN A 118 -0.73 4.94 10.42
CA GLN A 118 -0.72 5.87 11.55
C GLN A 118 0.00 7.17 11.19
N LEU A 119 1.13 7.08 10.48
CA LEU A 119 1.88 8.26 10.05
C LEU A 119 1.09 9.13 9.07
N LEU A 120 0.28 8.55 8.18
CA LEU A 120 -0.64 9.31 7.33
C LEU A 120 -1.75 9.99 8.15
N ARG A 121 -2.34 9.26 9.11
CA ARG A 121 -3.40 9.78 9.97
C ARG A 121 -2.96 10.97 10.82
N GLU A 122 -1.71 10.93 11.31
CA GLU A 122 -1.09 12.02 12.07
C GLU A 122 -0.52 13.14 11.18
N ALA A 123 -0.59 12.99 9.85
CA ALA A 123 0.07 13.87 8.87
C ALA A 123 1.60 14.00 9.10
N SER A 124 2.21 13.01 9.75
CA SER A 124 3.66 12.93 10.00
C SER A 124 4.44 12.61 8.72
N ILE A 125 3.80 11.99 7.73
CA ILE A 125 4.29 11.84 6.37
C ILE A 125 3.16 12.08 5.37
N SER A 126 3.49 12.51 4.16
CA SER A 126 2.54 12.64 3.04
C SER A 126 2.30 11.32 2.32
N PRO A 127 1.18 11.18 1.58
CA PRO A 127 0.93 10.04 0.71
C PRO A 127 2.06 9.78 -0.29
N ALA A 128 2.65 10.83 -0.86
CA ALA A 128 3.73 10.71 -1.82
C ALA A 128 4.99 10.12 -1.17
N GLN A 129 5.33 10.56 0.04
CA GLN A 129 6.44 10.00 0.81
C GLN A 129 6.20 8.52 1.14
N LEU A 130 5.00 8.17 1.59
CA LEU A 130 4.67 6.78 1.88
C LEU A 130 4.71 5.91 0.61
N ALA A 131 4.21 6.41 -0.53
CA ALA A 131 4.27 5.71 -1.81
C ALA A 131 5.70 5.35 -2.21
N VAL A 132 6.63 6.33 -2.11
CA VAL A 132 8.06 6.12 -2.41
C VAL A 132 8.64 5.01 -1.54
N VAL A 133 8.41 5.06 -0.23
CA VAL A 133 8.96 4.06 0.70
C VAL A 133 8.34 2.67 0.50
N LEU A 134 7.05 2.58 0.17
CA LEU A 134 6.41 1.31 -0.16
C LEU A 134 6.96 0.72 -1.46
N GLU A 135 7.20 1.56 -2.46
CA GLU A 135 7.83 1.16 -3.73
C GLU A 135 9.26 0.65 -3.52
N GLU A 136 10.06 1.38 -2.73
CA GLU A 136 11.40 0.97 -2.34
C GLU A 136 11.40 -0.35 -1.58
N GLN A 137 10.53 -0.51 -0.57
CA GLN A 137 10.43 -1.75 0.19
C GLN A 137 10.08 -2.95 -0.71
N ALA A 138 9.18 -2.75 -1.67
CA ALA A 138 8.79 -3.78 -2.63
C ALA A 138 9.94 -4.14 -3.60
N SER A 139 10.80 -3.17 -3.93
CA SER A 139 11.95 -3.32 -4.83
C SER A 139 13.21 -3.87 -4.15
N ASP A 140 13.50 -3.46 -2.92
CA ASP A 140 14.67 -3.85 -2.12
C ASP A 140 14.74 -5.34 -1.84
N TYR A 141 13.57 -5.97 -1.67
CA TYR A 141 13.48 -7.42 -1.48
C TYR A 141 14.04 -8.20 -2.69
N GLN A 142 14.18 -7.56 -3.86
CA GLN A 142 14.79 -8.19 -5.01
C GLN A 142 16.31 -8.37 -4.88
N HIS A 143 17.00 -7.51 -4.12
CA HIS A 143 18.45 -7.34 -4.20
C HIS A 143 19.23 -7.75 -2.94
N SER A 144 18.75 -7.52 -1.72
CA SER A 144 19.62 -7.74 -0.53
C SER A 144 18.96 -7.91 0.83
N GLY A 145 17.63 -7.82 0.96
CA GLY A 145 16.95 -8.06 2.23
C GLY A 145 15.61 -7.32 2.37
N TRP A 146 14.90 -7.57 3.46
CA TRP A 146 13.68 -6.83 3.81
C TRP A 146 14.06 -5.56 4.59
N SER A 147 13.97 -4.41 3.95
CA SER A 147 14.10 -3.09 4.59
C SER A 147 12.83 -2.77 5.39
N ARG A 148 12.97 -2.37 6.66
CA ARG A 148 11.81 -1.95 7.45
C ARG A 148 11.35 -0.57 7.00
N ILE A 149 10.04 -0.36 7.00
CA ILE A 149 9.45 0.91 6.55
C ILE A 149 9.97 2.11 7.36
N GLY A 150 10.16 1.94 8.67
CA GLY A 150 10.72 2.98 9.53
C GLY A 150 12.17 3.32 9.20
N ASP A 151 12.99 2.31 8.86
CA ASP A 151 14.39 2.54 8.47
C ASP A 151 14.45 3.31 7.15
N LEU A 152 13.58 2.97 6.17
CA LEU A 152 13.48 3.69 4.90
C LEU A 152 13.06 5.16 5.13
N ILE A 153 12.02 5.41 5.93
CA ILE A 153 11.57 6.76 6.27
C ILE A 153 12.71 7.58 6.93
N ALA A 154 13.46 6.95 7.85
CA ALA A 154 14.59 7.59 8.51
C ALA A 154 15.75 7.89 7.56
N ASN A 155 16.04 6.99 6.62
CA ASN A 155 17.08 7.18 5.62
C ASN A 155 16.77 8.35 4.67
N HIS A 156 15.50 8.60 4.38
CA HIS A 156 15.05 9.78 3.64
C HIS A 156 15.08 11.07 4.46
N GLY A 157 15.34 10.99 5.77
CA GLY A 157 15.39 12.14 6.67
C GLY A 157 14.01 12.77 6.94
N TRP A 158 12.91 12.07 6.66
CA TRP A 158 11.56 12.59 6.87
C TRP A 158 11.12 12.51 8.33
N LEU A 159 11.52 11.44 9.03
CA LEU A 159 11.32 11.29 10.46
C LEU A 159 12.57 10.67 11.09
N ASN A 160 12.92 11.09 12.29
CA ASN A 160 14.01 10.49 13.03
C ASN A 160 13.55 9.27 13.86
N ALA A 161 14.51 8.55 14.43
CA ALA A 161 14.24 7.34 15.22
C ALA A 161 13.37 7.59 16.46
N GLU A 162 13.46 8.78 17.06
CA GLU A 162 12.67 9.14 18.24
C GLU A 162 11.19 9.34 17.87
N GLU A 163 10.92 10.05 16.78
CA GLU A 163 9.57 10.27 16.23
C GLU A 163 8.91 8.94 15.86
N LEU A 164 9.63 8.08 15.12
CA LEU A 164 9.16 6.74 14.77
C LEU A 164 8.88 5.88 16.00
N THR A 165 9.74 5.95 17.02
CA THR A 165 9.54 5.22 18.28
C THR A 165 8.30 5.70 19.01
N ARG A 166 8.06 7.02 19.06
CA ARG A 166 6.86 7.61 19.65
C ARG A 166 5.58 7.13 18.95
N THR A 167 5.57 7.11 17.61
CA THR A 167 4.42 6.58 16.85
C THR A 167 4.18 5.09 17.11
N VAL A 168 5.24 4.27 17.15
CA VAL A 168 5.09 2.83 17.47
C VAL A 168 4.58 2.62 18.89
N GLN A 169 4.97 3.46 19.84
CA GLN A 169 4.46 3.41 21.22
C GLN A 169 2.98 3.81 21.29
N SER A 170 2.55 4.84 20.58
CA SER A 170 1.14 5.25 20.56
C SER A 170 0.23 4.14 20.00
N MET A 171 0.67 3.46 18.93
CA MET A 171 -0.04 2.32 18.34
C MET A 171 -0.19 1.11 19.28
N ARG A 172 0.67 0.96 20.29
CA ARG A 172 0.60 -0.15 21.27
C ARG A 172 -0.32 0.16 22.45
N GLN A 173 -0.67 1.42 22.66
CA GLN A 173 -1.45 1.89 23.81
C GLN A 173 -2.91 2.19 23.47
N GLY A 174 -3.27 2.22 22.18
CA GLY A 174 -4.65 2.32 21.70
C GLY A 174 -5.27 0.95 21.43
#